data_AF-A0A662SV06-F1
#
_entry.id   AF-A0A662SV06-F1
#
_cell.length_a   1.000
_cell.length_b   1.000
_cell.length_c   1.000
_cell.angle_alpha   90.00
_cell.angle_beta   90.00
_cell.angle_gamma   90.00
#
_symmetry.space_group_name_H-M   'P 1'
#
loop_
_entity.id
_entity.type
_entity.pdbx_description
1 polymer ?
#
loop_
_entity_poly.entity_id
_entity_poly.type
_entity_poly.pdbx_seq_one_letter_code
_entity_poly.pdbx_strand_id
1 'polypeptide(L)' 'MGHVKEPIKLYHGSRSMEVAALIDTGATTLILPKGVAEELGVEALGEMDVEL' A
#
# COMPACT_ATOMS: atom_id res chain seq x y z
N MET A 1 -1.80 3.18 -21.18
CA MET A 1 -1.43 3.32 -19.76
C MET A 1 -1.07 1.94 -19.26
N GLY A 2 0.11 1.76 -18.66
CA GLY A 2 0.65 0.45 -18.36
C GLY A 2 0.45 0.08 -16.90
N HIS A 3 0.16 -1.18 -16.63
CA HIS A 3 0.11 -1.74 -15.28
C HIS A 3 1.05 -2.95 -15.26
N VAL A 4 1.83 -3.10 -14.19
CA VAL A 4 2.70 -4.26 -14.00
C VAL A 4 2.57 -4.78 -12.58
N LYS A 5 2.67 -6.09 -12.40
CA LYS A 5 2.74 -6.72 -11.08
C LYS A 5 4.19 -7.08 -10.79
N GLU A 6 4.76 -6.50 -9.75
CA GLU A 6 6.16 -6.72 -9.38
C GLU A 6 6.29 -6.89 -7.86
N PRO A 7 7.26 -7.70 -7.39
CA PRO A 7 7.64 -7.69 -5.99
C PRO A 7 8.31 -6.36 -5.65
N ILE A 8 7.83 -5.69 -4.61
CA ILE A 8 8.41 -4.47 -4.07
C ILE A 8 8.69 -4.62 -2.59
N LYS A 9 9.59 -3.79 -2.06
CA LYS A 9 9.86 -3.69 -0.64
C LYS A 9 9.31 -2.38 -0.08
N LEU A 10 8.38 -2.50 0.86
CA LEU A 10 7.83 -1.38 1.62
C LEU A 10 8.66 -1.13 2.87
N TYR A 11 8.79 0.15 3.25
CA TYR A 11 9.54 0.59 4.43
C TYR A 11 8.70 1.56 5.25
N HIS A 12 8.67 1.37 6.57
CA HIS A 12 8.04 2.30 7.51
C HIS A 12 8.75 2.25 8.86
N GLY A 13 9.35 3.37 9.28
CA GLY A 13 10.18 3.41 10.49
C GLY A 13 11.32 2.38 10.42
N SER A 14 11.35 1.46 11.40
CA SER A 14 12.32 0.35 11.46
C SER A 14 11.82 -0.95 10.83
N ARG A 15 10.61 -0.96 10.25
CA ARG A 15 9.99 -2.14 9.65
C ARG A 15 10.10 -2.11 8.14
N SER A 16 10.18 -3.30 7.54
CA SER A 16 10.10 -3.47 6.10
C SER A 16 9.45 -4.80 5.75
N MET A 17 8.77 -4.86 4.61
CA MET A 17 8.18 -6.11 4.11
C MET A 17 8.22 -6.17 2.58
N GLU A 18 8.28 -7.39 2.03
CA GLU A 18 8.14 -7.62 0.59
C GLU A 18 6.70 -7.98 0.25
N VAL A 19 6.15 -7.32 -0.77
CA VAL A 19 4.77 -7.53 -1.25
C VAL A 19 4.73 -7.56 -2.77
N ALA A 20 3.79 -8.33 -3.34
CA ALA A 20 3.45 -8.20 -4.75
C ALA A 20 2.55 -6.96 -4.93
N ALA A 21 3.03 -5.95 -5.64
CA ALA A 21 2.28 -4.72 -5.87
C ALA A 21 1.81 -4.62 -7.31
N LEU A 22 0.61 -4.06 -7.50
CA LEU A 22 0.18 -3.55 -8.79
C LEU A 22 0.72 -2.13 -8.94
N ILE A 23 1.67 -1.95 -9.84
CA ILE A 23 2.21 -0.65 -10.21
C ILE A 23 1.30 -0.11 -11.33
N ASP A 24 0.43 0.84 -10.98
CA ASP A 24 -0.44 1.56 -11.90
C ASP A 24 0.03 3.01 -12.04
N THR A 25 0.49 3.39 -13.23
CA THR A 25 0.96 4.75 -13.50
C THR A 25 -0.14 5.81 -13.44
N GLY A 26 -1.42 5.39 -13.42
CA GLY A 26 -2.57 6.28 -13.26
C GLY A 26 -2.96 6.55 -11.79
N ALA A 27 -2.42 5.79 -10.84
CA ALA A 27 -2.77 5.95 -9.43
C ALA A 27 -2.08 7.19 -8.82
N THR A 28 -2.86 8.04 -8.16
CA THR A 28 -2.35 9.21 -7.41
C THR A 28 -2.08 8.91 -5.95
N THR A 29 -2.44 7.72 -5.47
CA THR A 29 -2.41 7.35 -4.06
C THR A 29 -2.02 5.88 -3.91
N LEU A 30 -1.18 5.59 -2.91
CA LEU A 30 -0.87 4.23 -2.51
C LEU A 30 -2.02 3.65 -1.70
N ILE A 31 -2.56 2.52 -2.15
CA ILE A 31 -3.57 1.76 -1.43
C ILE A 31 -2.90 0.54 -0.80
N LEU A 32 -2.97 0.45 0.53
CA LEU A 32 -2.51 -0.72 1.27
C LEU A 32 -3.71 -1.49 1.81
N PRO A 33 -3.78 -2.82 1.60
CA PRO A 33 -4.72 -3.65 2.34
C PRO A 33 -4.48 -3.48 3.85
N LYS A 34 -5.55 -3.48 4.66
CA LYS A 34 -5.46 -3.23 6.11
C LYS A 34 -4.41 -4.11 6.80
N GLY A 35 -4.39 -5.41 6.51
CA GLY A 35 -3.40 -6.33 7.11
C GLY A 35 -1.94 -5.98 6.76
N VAL A 36 -1.68 -5.48 5.55
CA VAL A 36 -0.34 -5.04 5.12
C VAL A 36 0.06 -3.77 5.89
N ALA A 37 -0.86 -2.82 6.04
CA ALA A 37 -0.62 -1.60 6.80
C ALA A 37 -0.34 -1.88 8.29
N GLU A 38 -1.12 -2.77 8.91
CA GLU A 38 -0.95 -3.19 10.30
C GLU A 38 0.39 -3.90 10.54
N GLU A 39 0.79 -4.82 9.67
CA GLU A 39 2.07 -5.53 9.76
C GLU A 39 3.26 -4.55 9.62
N LEU A 40 3.16 -3.63 8.66
CA LEU A 40 4.14 -2.58 8.43
C LEU A 40 4.17 -1.55 9.58
N GLY A 41 3.19 -1.57 10.48
CA GLY A 41 3.10 -0.69 11.65
C GLY A 41 2.67 0.73 11.30
N VAL A 42 1.84 0.88 10.26
CA VAL A 42 1.23 2.16 9.87
C VAL A 42 0.03 2.44 10.78
N GLU A 43 -0.06 3.66 11.28
CA GLU A 43 -1.17 4.11 12.13
C GLU A 43 -2.24 4.82 11.29
N ALA A 44 -3.50 4.49 11.51
CA ALA A 44 -4.61 5.18 10.88
C ALA A 44 -4.81 6.56 11.52
N LEU A 45 -4.69 7.62 10.72
CA LEU A 45 -4.91 8.99 11.19
C LEU A 45 -6.40 9.39 11.21
N GLY A 46 -7.23 8.62 10.52
CA GLY A 46 -8.66 8.84 10.41
C GLY A 46 -9.32 7.76 9.56
N GLU A 47 -10.64 7.66 9.68
CA GLU A 47 -11.46 6.78 8.88
C GLU A 47 -12.34 7.63 7.96
N MET A 48 -12.57 7.14 6.76
CA MET A 48 -13.45 7.79 5.79
C MET A 48 -14.26 6.71 5.10
N ASP A 49 -15.58 6.89 5.11
CA ASP A 49 -16.47 6.05 4.32
C ASP A 49 -16.24 6.38 2.85
N VAL A 50 -15.98 5.33 2.06
CA VAL A 50 -15.85 5.43 0.61
C VAL A 50 -16.97 4.63 -0.04
N GLU A 51 -17.72 5.28 -0.94
CA GLU A 51 -18.64 4.57 -1.84
C GLU A 51 -17.81 3.91 -2.95
N LEU A 52 -18.00 2.59 -3.11
CA LEU A 52 -17.34 1.78 -4.14
C LEU A 52 -18.19 1.69 -5.41
#